data_AF-A0A154NY26-F1
#
_entry.id   AF-A0A154NY26-F1
#
_cell.length_a   1.000
_cell.length_b   1.000
_cell.length_c   1.000
_cell.angle_alpha   90.00
_cell.angle_beta   90.00
_cell.angle_gamma   90.00
#
_symmetry.space_group_name_H-M   'P 1'
#
loop_
_entity.id
_entity.type
_entity.pdbx_description
1 polymer ?
#
loop_
_entity_poly.entity_id
_entity_poly.type
_entity_poly.pdbx_seq_one_letter_code
_entity_poly.pdbx_strand_id
1 'polypeptide(L)' 'VLQEQFDERIILRNATVSWSPRCCDLTPLDYLLWSYLKSMVYANKPRTLDALRLNIERCIRDIRSELLHKVIEN' A
#
# COMPACT_ATOMS: atom_id res chain seq x y z
N VAL A 1 14.72 -11.20 21.83
CA VAL A 1 13.98 -12.15 20.94
C VAL A 1 13.40 -11.50 19.69
N LEU A 2 12.31 -10.72 19.73
CA LEU A 2 11.74 -10.15 18.48
C LEU A 2 12.62 -9.03 17.87
N GLN A 3 13.12 -8.09 18.68
CA GLN A 3 14.03 -7.02 18.21
C GLN A 3 15.34 -7.56 17.60
N GLU A 4 15.93 -8.62 18.17
CA GLU A 4 17.17 -9.22 17.64
C GLU A 4 16.98 -9.95 16.31
N GLN A 5 15.77 -10.44 16.00
CA GLN A 5 15.51 -11.16 14.75
C GLN A 5 15.11 -10.25 13.59
N PHE A 6 14.47 -9.12 13.87
CA PHE A 6 13.85 -8.28 12.83
C PHE A 6 14.33 -6.83 12.85
N ASP A 7 15.21 -6.47 13.78
CA ASP A 7 15.96 -5.22 13.83
C ASP A 7 15.06 -3.98 13.60
N GLU A 8 15.40 -3.09 12.67
CA GLU A 8 14.62 -1.89 12.31
C GLU A 8 13.33 -2.16 11.51
N ARG A 9 13.03 -3.42 11.17
CA ARG A 9 11.86 -3.78 10.35
C ARG A 9 10.60 -4.00 11.18
N ILE A 10 10.67 -3.78 12.49
CA ILE A 10 9.53 -3.96 13.39
C ILE A 10 8.81 -2.63 13.59
N ILE A 11 7.56 -2.59 13.13
CA ILE A 11 6.63 -1.50 13.42
C ILE A 11 6.02 -1.76 14.80
N LEU A 12 6.66 -1.25 15.86
CA LEU A 12 6.14 -1.30 17.23
C LEU A 12 6.04 0.12 17.79
N ARG A 13 5.06 0.36 18.65
CA ARG A 13 4.81 1.67 19.31
C ARG A 13 6.02 2.23 20.08
N ASN A 14 7.01 1.39 20.41
CA ASN A 14 8.27 1.74 21.09
C ASN A 14 9.51 1.22 20.33
N ALA A 15 9.42 0.95 19.02
CA ALA A 15 10.59 0.59 18.21
C ALA A 15 11.46 1.82 17.90
N THR A 16 12.73 1.58 17.55
CA THR A 16 13.71 2.60 17.15
C THR A 16 13.17 3.50 16.04
N VAL A 17 12.37 2.94 15.13
CA VAL A 17 11.59 3.70 14.16
C VAL A 17 10.16 3.87 14.68
N SER A 18 9.92 4.97 15.40
CA SER A 18 8.60 5.38 15.86
C SER A 18 7.75 5.85 14.67
N TRP A 19 7.11 4.89 13.98
CA TRP A 19 5.99 5.24 13.11
C TRP A 19 4.81 5.59 14.01
N SER A 20 4.23 6.79 13.82
CA SER A 20 2.98 7.13 14.51
C SER A 20 1.96 6.02 14.26
N PRO A 21 1.12 5.61 15.24
CA PRO A 21 0.15 4.53 15.09
C PRO A 21 -0.89 4.73 13.96
N ARG A 22 -0.83 5.85 13.23
CA ARG A 22 -1.63 6.18 12.04
C ARG A 22 -0.79 6.52 10.80
N CYS A 23 0.53 6.33 10.84
CA CYS A 23 1.43 6.87 9.83
C CYS A 23 1.33 6.15 8.48
N CYS A 24 0.91 4.87 8.45
CA CYS A 24 0.59 4.18 7.19
C CYS A 24 -0.65 4.74 6.48
N ASP A 25 -1.51 5.51 7.17
CA ASP A 25 -2.69 6.16 6.57
C ASP A 25 -2.46 7.65 6.29
N LEU A 26 -1.31 8.20 6.71
CA LEU A 26 -1.03 9.64 6.69
C LEU A 26 -0.16 10.09 5.51
N THR A 27 0.45 9.16 4.76
CA THR A 27 1.09 9.56 3.51
C THR A 27 -0.01 9.74 2.45
N PRO A 28 -0.03 10.87 1.71
CA PRO A 28 -0.96 11.06 0.60
C PRO A 28 -0.88 9.91 -0.41
N LEU A 29 0.32 9.34 -0.54
CA LEU A 29 0.59 8.16 -1.34
C LEU A 29 -0.19 6.94 -0.87
N ASP A 30 -0.04 6.54 0.39
CA ASP A 30 -0.70 5.34 0.90
C ASP A 30 -2.22 5.53 0.91
N TYR A 31 -2.75 6.71 1.28
CA TYR A 31 -4.19 6.95 1.26
C TYR A 31 -4.77 6.94 -0.17
N LEU A 32 -4.21 7.73 -1.09
CA LEU A 32 -4.77 7.89 -2.43
C LEU A 32 -4.50 6.66 -3.31
N LEU A 33 -3.26 6.17 -3.32
CA LEU A 33 -2.86 5.04 -4.16
C LEU A 33 -3.56 3.76 -3.73
N TRP A 34 -3.61 3.48 -2.42
CA TRP A 34 -4.29 2.27 -1.93
C TRP A 34 -5.79 2.31 -2.15
N SER A 35 -6.43 3.45 -1.91
CA SER A 35 -7.87 3.62 -2.16
C SER A 35 -8.22 3.47 -3.64
N TYR A 36 -7.38 4.02 -4.53
CA TYR A 36 -7.51 3.88 -5.98
C TYR A 36 -7.33 2.42 -6.41
N LEU A 37 -6.24 1.77 -5.97
CA LEU A 37 -5.96 0.37 -6.27
C LEU A 37 -7.08 -0.56 -5.81
N LYS A 38 -7.57 -0.37 -4.58
CA LYS A 38 -8.67 -1.17 -4.03
C LYS A 38 -9.93 -1.04 -4.88
N SER A 39 -10.28 0.18 -5.30
CA SER A 39 -11.45 0.40 -6.16
C SER A 39 -11.32 -0.33 -7.50
N MET A 40 -10.13 -0.30 -8.12
CA MET A 40 -9.88 -0.94 -9.42
C MET A 40 -9.79 -2.47 -9.32
N VAL A 41 -9.09 -2.99 -8.31
CA VAL A 41 -8.89 -4.44 -8.11
C VAL A 41 -10.22 -5.15 -7.83
N TYR A 42 -11.11 -4.50 -7.07
CA TYR A 42 -12.41 -5.05 -6.70
C TYR A 42 -13.56 -4.66 -7.63
N ALA A 43 -13.35 -3.78 -8.62
CA ALA A 43 -14.39 -3.36 -9.57
C ALA A 43 -15.09 -4.55 -10.25
N ASN A 44 -14.31 -5.58 -10.62
CA ASN A 44 -14.80 -6.78 -11.31
C ASN A 44 -15.34 -7.86 -10.37
N LYS A 45 -15.42 -7.61 -9.05
CA LYS A 45 -15.87 -8.57 -8.01
C LYS A 45 -15.25 -9.96 -8.19
N PRO A 46 -13.90 -10.08 -8.14
CA PRO A 46 -13.23 -11.36 -8.34
C PRO A 46 -13.70 -12.37 -7.29
N ARG A 47 -14.06 -13.58 -7.76
CA ARG A 47 -14.52 -14.69 -6.89
C ARG A 47 -13.42 -15.70 -6.58
N THR A 48 -12.25 -15.57 -7.21
CA THR A 48 -11.11 -16.48 -7.07
C THR A 48 -9.84 -15.69 -6.81
N LEU A 49 -8.86 -16.33 -6.16
CA LEU A 49 -7.55 -15.74 -5.89
C LEU A 49 -6.79 -15.41 -7.17
N ASP A 50 -6.90 -16.24 -8.21
CA ASP A 50 -6.25 -16.01 -9.51
C ASP A 50 -6.80 -14.76 -10.21
N ALA A 51 -8.13 -14.56 -10.15
CA ALA A 51 -8.75 -13.35 -10.69
C ALA A 51 -8.32 -12.09 -9.91
N LEU A 52 -8.18 -12.20 -8.59
CA LEU A 52 -7.68 -11.12 -7.76
C LEU A 52 -6.22 -10.78 -8.12
N ARG A 53 -5.36 -11.79 -8.26
CA ARG A 53 -3.96 -11.62 -8.64
C ARG A 53 -3.83 -10.96 -10.02
N LEU A 54 -4.59 -11.44 -11.00
CA LEU A 54 -4.61 -10.86 -12.34
C LEU A 54 -5.08 -9.41 -12.33
N ASN A 55 -6.10 -9.09 -11.52
CA ASN A 55 -6.58 -7.71 -11.36
C ASN A 55 -5.50 -6.82 -10.74
N ILE A 56 -4.80 -7.28 -9.71
CA ILE A 56 -3.69 -6.54 -9.09
C ILE A 56 -2.59 -6.26 -10.12
N GLU A 57 -2.15 -7.29 -10.86
CA GLU A 57 -1.10 -7.15 -11.89
C GLU A 57 -1.51 -6.16 -12.99
N ARG A 58 -2.79 -6.21 -13.42
CA ARG A 58 -3.34 -5.27 -14.40
C ARG A 58 -3.41 -3.84 -13.85
N CYS A 59 -3.91 -3.67 -12.62
CA CYS A 59 -4.03 -2.36 -12.00
C CYS A 59 -2.66 -1.71 -11.80
N ILE A 60 -1.65 -2.48 -11.35
CA ILE A 60 -0.28 -1.98 -11.19
C ILE A 60 0.33 -1.57 -12.53
N ARG A 61 0.10 -2.37 -13.59
CA ARG A 61 0.59 -2.03 -14.94
C ARG A 61 -0.12 -0.80 -15.53
N ASP A 62 -1.38 -0.58 -15.18
CA ASP A 62 -2.19 0.54 -15.65
C ASP A 62 -1.99 1.82 -14.82
N ILE A 63 -1.37 1.74 -13.64
CA ILE A 63 -0.92 2.94 -12.91
C ILE A 63 0.13 3.63 -13.78
N ARG A 64 -0.32 4.67 -14.47
CA ARG A 64 0.54 5.59 -15.22
C ARG A 64 1.44 6.32 -14.24
N SER A 65 2.71 6.52 -14.63
CA SER A 65 3.66 7.33 -13.88
C SER A 65 3.10 8.71 -13.52
N GLU A 66 2.30 9.30 -14.42
CA GLU A 66 1.59 10.57 -14.20
C GLU A 66 0.72 10.59 -12.92
N LEU A 67 0.11 9.45 -12.57
CA LEU A 67 -0.72 9.32 -11.37
C LEU A 67 0.15 9.31 -10.10
N LEU A 68 1.34 8.71 -10.17
CA LEU A 68 2.32 8.74 -9.09
C LEU A 68 2.90 10.15 -8.89
N HIS A 69 3.20 10.86 -9.98
CA HIS A 69 3.68 12.24 -9.93
C HIS A 69 2.65 13.18 -9.26
N LYS A 70 1.37 13.08 -9.62
CA LYS A 70 0.29 13.87 -9.01
C LYS A 70 0.08 13.60 -7.52
N VAL A 71 0.42 12.40 -7.06
CA VAL A 71 0.28 12.01 -5.65
C VAL A 71 1.50 12.44 -4.83
N ILE A 72 2.66 12.61 -5.48
CA ILE A 72 3.88 13.15 -4.86
C ILE A 72 3.85 14.69 -4.82
N GLU A 73 3.18 15.34 -5.78
CA GLU A 73 3.02 16.81 -5.84
C GLU A 73 1.92 17.38 -4.93
N ASN A 74 1.07 16.53 -4.32
CA ASN A 74 0.06 16.94 -3.31
C ASN A 74 0.63 16.86 -1.89
#